data_AF-A0A379VZV2-F1
#
_entry.id   AF-A0A379VZV2-F1
#
_cell.length_a   1.000
_cell.length_b   1.000
_cell.length_c   1.000
_cell.angle_alpha   90.00
_cell.angle_beta   90.00
_cell.angle_gamma   90.00
#
_symmetry.space_group_name_H-M   'P 1'
#
loop_
_entity.id
_entity.type
_entity.pdbx_description
1 polymer ?
#
loop_
_entity_poly.entity_id
_entity_poly.type
_entity_poly.pdbx_seq_one_letter_code
_entity_poly.pdbx_strand_id
1 'polypeptide(L)'
;MPSPRIRKMSLSRALDKYLKTVSVHKKGHQQEFYRSNVIKRYPIALRNMDEITTVDIATYRDVRLAEINPRTGKPITGNTVRLELALLSFSVQYCSC
;
A
#
# COMPACT_ATOMS: atom_id res chain seq x y z
N MET A 1 -0.06 22.63 5.32
CA MET A 1 -1.03 22.60 4.21
C MET A 1 -0.58 21.53 3.22
N PRO A 2 -1.39 20.50 2.88
CA PRO A 2 -0.95 19.49 1.93
C PRO A 2 -0.85 20.09 0.53
N SER A 3 0.30 19.90 -0.12
CA SER A 3 0.63 20.43 -1.45
C SER A 3 -0.40 20.02 -2.52
N PRO A 4 -0.86 20.92 -3.41
CA PRO A 4 -1.89 20.63 -4.42
C PRO A 4 -1.57 19.47 -5.36
N ARG A 5 -0.28 19.14 -5.54
CA ARG A 5 0.21 18.13 -6.49
C ARG A 5 -0.04 16.69 -6.07
N ILE A 6 -0.27 16.47 -4.78
CA ILE A 6 -0.42 15.13 -4.19
C ILE A 6 -1.78 14.53 -4.55
N ARG A 7 -2.79 15.40 -4.67
CA ARG A 7 -4.19 15.03 -4.83
C ARG A 7 -4.39 14.14 -6.07
N LYS A 8 -3.81 14.49 -7.21
CA LYS A 8 -3.96 13.73 -8.47
C LYS A 8 -2.95 12.59 -8.66
N MET A 9 -2.26 12.15 -7.63
CA MET A 9 -1.31 11.03 -7.75
C MET A 9 -2.00 9.72 -7.37
N SER A 10 -1.91 8.73 -8.26
CA SER A 10 -2.37 7.36 -7.95
C SER A 10 -1.54 6.73 -6.84
N LEU A 11 -2.18 5.87 -6.04
CA LEU A 11 -1.51 5.13 -4.97
C LEU A 11 -0.34 4.29 -5.49
N SER A 12 -0.48 3.65 -6.66
CA SER A 12 0.62 2.91 -7.29
C SER A 12 1.87 3.78 -7.51
N ARG A 13 1.68 5.01 -8.02
CA ARG A 13 2.77 5.96 -8.24
C ARG A 13 3.35 6.48 -6.93
N ALA A 14 2.52 6.67 -5.91
CA ALA A 14 2.95 7.03 -4.56
C ALA A 14 3.88 5.96 -3.96
N LEU A 15 3.48 4.69 -4.08
CA LEU A 15 4.27 3.54 -3.63
C LEU A 15 5.61 3.47 -4.37
N ASP A 16 5.63 3.67 -5.69
CA ASP A 16 6.89 3.71 -6.44
C ASP A 16 7.84 4.81 -5.99
N LYS A 17 7.30 6.02 -5.76
CA LYS A 17 8.09 7.14 -5.24
C LYS A 17 8.65 6.80 -3.87
N TYR A 18 7.81 6.33 -2.94
CA TYR A 18 8.23 5.95 -1.59
C TYR A 18 9.29 4.85 -1.62
N LEU A 19 9.14 3.82 -2.47
CA LEU A 19 10.11 2.74 -2.59
C LEU A 19 11.49 3.25 -3.05
N LYS A 20 11.51 4.15 -4.03
CA LYS A 20 12.74 4.70 -4.60
C LYS A 20 13.44 5.70 -3.68
N THR A 21 12.70 6.47 -2.87
CA THR A 21 13.28 7.57 -2.09
C THR A 21 13.45 7.25 -0.61
N VAL A 22 12.58 6.43 -0.02
CA VAL A 22 12.56 6.16 1.42
C VAL A 22 12.88 4.69 1.71
N SER A 23 12.19 3.76 1.05
CA SER A 23 12.30 2.34 1.37
C SER A 23 13.71 1.80 1.11
N VAL A 24 14.38 2.24 0.04
CA VAL A 24 15.73 1.79 -0.35
C VAL A 24 16.77 1.91 0.76
N HIS A 25 16.59 2.84 1.70
CA HIS A 25 17.51 3.07 2.82
C HIS A 25 17.14 2.27 4.09
N LYS A 26 16.04 1.49 4.06
CA LYS A 26 15.58 0.70 5.20
C LYS A 26 16.12 -0.73 5.13
N LYS A 27 16.43 -1.30 6.31
CA LYS A 27 16.77 -2.73 6.46
C LYS A 27 15.69 -3.66 5.87
N GLY A 28 14.41 -3.23 5.90
CA GLY A 28 13.26 -3.98 5.42
C GLY A 28 12.84 -3.71 3.96
N HIS A 29 13.67 -3.05 3.14
CA HIS A 29 13.26 -2.59 1.81
C HIS A 29 12.68 -3.70 0.91
N GLN A 30 13.26 -4.90 0.91
CA GLN A 30 12.76 -6.00 0.08
C GLN A 30 11.34 -6.39 0.49
N GLN A 31 11.04 -6.43 1.79
CA GLN A 31 9.70 -6.77 2.27
C GLN A 31 8.68 -5.71 1.90
N GLU A 32 9.05 -4.43 2.00
CA GLU A 32 8.19 -3.32 1.56
C GLU A 32 7.96 -3.36 0.05
N PHE A 33 8.98 -3.72 -0.75
CA PHE A 33 8.86 -3.92 -2.19
C PHE A 33 7.87 -5.03 -2.53
N TYR A 34 7.97 -6.20 -1.88
CA TYR A 34 7.02 -7.29 -2.09
C TYR A 34 5.59 -6.90 -1.71
N ARG A 35 5.39 -6.21 -0.58
CA ARG A 35 4.07 -5.72 -0.15
C ARG A 35 3.48 -4.72 -1.13
N SER A 36 4.30 -3.78 -1.61
CA SER A 36 3.87 -2.84 -2.66
C SER A 36 3.42 -3.56 -3.93
N ASN A 37 4.16 -4.57 -4.38
CA ASN A 37 3.78 -5.37 -5.55
C ASN A 37 2.48 -6.16 -5.35
N VAL A 38 2.17 -6.57 -4.12
CA VAL A 38 0.88 -7.17 -3.79
C VAL A 38 -0.22 -6.12 -3.87
N ILE A 39 -0.08 -5.00 -3.17
CA ILE A 39 -1.07 -3.91 -3.14
C ILE A 39 -1.41 -3.44 -4.56
N LYS A 40 -0.40 -3.31 -5.44
CA LYS A 40 -0.56 -2.88 -6.83
C LYS A 40 -1.43 -3.78 -7.71
N ARG A 41 -1.71 -5.02 -7.28
CA ARG A 41 -2.59 -5.95 -8.01
C ARG A 41 -4.07 -5.67 -7.78
N TYR A 42 -4.41 -4.82 -6.80
CA TYR A 42 -5.80 -4.56 -6.43
C TYR A 42 -6.27 -3.19 -6.95
N PRO A 43 -7.59 -3.01 -7.16
CA PRO A 43 -8.16 -1.77 -7.69
C PRO A 43 -7.81 -0.52 -6.88
N ILE A 44 -7.58 -0.64 -5.57
CA ILE A 44 -7.20 0.48 -4.70
C ILE A 44 -5.92 1.19 -5.18
N ALA A 45 -5.00 0.46 -5.81
CA ALA A 45 -3.74 1.02 -6.30
C ALA A 45 -3.90 1.96 -7.51
N LEU A 46 -4.99 1.82 -8.25
CA LEU A 46 -5.30 2.65 -9.43
C LEU A 46 -5.99 3.96 -9.04
N ARG A 47 -6.58 4.03 -7.83
CA ARG A 47 -7.25 5.24 -7.34
C ARG A 47 -6.26 6.34 -7.00
N ASN A 48 -6.70 7.59 -7.17
CA ASN A 48 -5.95 8.74 -6.70
C ASN A 48 -5.98 8.80 -5.17
N MET A 49 -4.90 9.30 -4.56
CA MET A 49 -4.79 9.32 -3.10
C MET A 49 -5.85 10.18 -2.40
N ASP A 50 -6.46 11.14 -3.09
CA ASP A 50 -7.57 11.94 -2.57
C ASP A 50 -8.94 11.25 -2.69
N GLU A 51 -9.06 10.24 -3.55
CA GLU A 51 -10.29 9.45 -3.77
C GLU A 51 -10.34 8.18 -2.90
N ILE A 52 -9.23 7.81 -2.24
CA ILE A 52 -9.18 6.63 -1.37
C ILE A 52 -9.93 6.92 -0.08
N THR A 53 -11.00 6.17 0.13
CA THR A 53 -11.84 6.27 1.34
C THR A 53 -11.48 5.18 2.34
N THR A 54 -11.96 5.34 3.58
CA THR A 54 -11.85 4.30 4.61
C THR A 54 -12.56 2.99 4.21
N VAL A 55 -13.62 3.08 3.39
CA VAL A 55 -14.35 1.93 2.84
C VAL A 55 -13.46 1.13 1.89
N ASP A 56 -12.67 1.79 1.06
CA ASP A 56 -11.75 1.12 0.14
C ASP A 56 -10.65 0.37 0.87
N ILE A 57 -10.13 0.97 1.96
CA ILE A 57 -9.12 0.35 2.82
C ILE A 57 -9.71 -0.88 3.53
N ALA A 58 -10.93 -0.78 4.06
CA ALA A 58 -11.63 -1.90 4.68
C ALA A 58 -11.90 -3.03 3.66
N THR A 59 -12.34 -2.67 2.45
CA THR A 59 -12.56 -3.62 1.36
C THR A 59 -11.27 -4.36 0.99
N TYR A 60 -10.17 -3.64 0.83
CA TYR A 60 -8.86 -4.25 0.58
C TYR A 60 -8.44 -5.20 1.71
N ARG A 61 -8.60 -4.78 2.98
CA ARG A 61 -8.31 -5.62 4.14
C ARG A 61 -9.11 -6.92 4.12
N ASP A 62 -10.41 -6.83 3.88
CA ASP A 62 -11.31 -7.99 3.98
C ASP A 62 -11.06 -8.98 2.84
N VAL A 63 -10.87 -8.49 1.61
CA VAL A 63 -10.44 -9.31 0.46
C VAL A 63 -9.13 -10.02 0.77
N ARG A 64 -8.15 -9.30 1.35
CA ARG A 64 -6.83 -9.86 1.61
C ARG A 64 -6.84 -10.93 2.70
N LEU A 65 -7.64 -10.74 3.75
CA LEU A 65 -7.80 -11.73 4.83
C LEU A 65 -8.50 -13.01 4.35
N ALA A 66 -9.38 -12.90 3.34
CA ALA A 66 -10.06 -14.05 2.74
C ALA A 66 -9.17 -14.83 1.74
N GLU A 67 -8.04 -14.27 1.32
CA GLU A 67 -7.19 -14.88 0.30
C GLU A 67 -6.26 -15.98 0.88
N ILE A 68 -5.98 -16.98 0.05
CA ILE A 68 -5.03 -18.04 0.35
C ILE A 68 -3.69 -17.70 -0.29
N ASN A 69 -2.62 -17.77 0.49
CA ASN A 69 -1.27 -17.59 -0.02
C ASN A 69 -0.92 -18.74 -0.97
N PRO A 70 -0.66 -18.48 -2.27
CA PRO A 70 -0.42 -19.53 -3.25
C PRO A 70 0.86 -20.33 -2.97
N ARG A 71 1.82 -19.76 -2.22
CA ARG A 71 3.08 -20.43 -1.89
C ARG A 71 2.96 -21.38 -0.71
N THR A 72 2.10 -21.08 0.26
CA THR A 72 2.00 -21.86 1.52
C THR A 72 0.70 -22.63 1.65
N GLY A 73 -0.30 -22.35 0.80
CA GLY A 73 -1.64 -22.92 0.88
C GLY A 73 -2.42 -22.49 2.12
N LYS A 74 -1.91 -21.50 2.88
CA LYS A 74 -2.53 -21.01 4.12
C LYS A 74 -3.22 -19.66 3.90
N PRO A 75 -4.29 -19.35 4.65
CA PRO A 75 -4.87 -18.02 4.66
C PRO A 75 -3.82 -16.96 4.98
N ILE A 76 -3.95 -15.78 4.36
CA ILE A 76 -3.09 -14.65 4.69
C ILE A 76 -3.32 -14.22 6.14
N THR A 77 -2.24 -14.12 6.92
CA THR A 77 -2.34 -13.78 8.34
C THR A 77 -2.66 -12.30 8.55
N GLY A 78 -3.40 -11.98 9.61
CA GLY A 78 -3.72 -10.60 9.96
C GLY A 78 -2.49 -9.70 10.18
N ASN A 79 -1.36 -10.24 10.64
CA ASN A 79 -0.13 -9.46 10.75
C ASN A 79 0.43 -9.05 9.37
N THR A 80 0.27 -9.89 8.34
CA THR A 80 0.68 -9.54 6.97
C THR A 80 -0.15 -8.38 6.46
N VAL A 81 -1.48 -8.47 6.60
CA VAL A 81 -2.41 -7.42 6.20
C VAL A 81 -2.14 -6.12 6.98
N ARG A 82 -1.90 -6.19 8.29
CA ARG A 82 -1.56 -5.01 9.11
C ARG A 82 -0.31 -4.29 8.60
N LEU A 83 0.71 -5.03 8.16
CA LEU A 83 1.94 -4.44 7.60
C LEU A 83 1.71 -3.84 6.20
N GLU A 84 0.82 -4.42 5.39
CA GLU A 84 0.39 -3.85 4.11
C GLU A 84 -0.39 -2.54 4.34
N LEU A 85 -1.33 -2.51 5.29
CA LEU A 85 -2.09 -1.31 5.65
C LEU A 85 -1.19 -0.19 6.21
N ALA A 86 -0.19 -0.53 7.02
CA ALA A 86 0.78 0.44 7.51
C ALA A 86 1.54 1.09 6.34
N LEU A 87 1.93 0.30 5.33
CA LEU A 87 2.61 0.81 4.14
C LEU A 87 1.72 1.78 3.34
N LEU A 88 0.41 1.50 3.23
CA LEU A 88 -0.57 2.41 2.62
C LEU A 88 -0.58 3.75 3.35
N SER A 89 -0.73 3.76 4.67
CA SER A 89 -0.75 4.99 5.46
C SER A 89 0.55 5.80 5.35
N PHE A 90 1.72 5.13 5.34
CA PHE A 90 2.99 5.82 5.17
C PHE A 90 3.13 6.46 3.79
N SER A 91 2.70 5.76 2.72
CA SER A 91 2.80 6.31 1.37
C SER A 91 1.99 7.60 1.17
N VAL A 92 0.84 7.70 1.83
CA VAL A 92 0.00 8.92 1.85
C VAL A 92 0.66 10.05 2.66
N GLN A 93 1.29 9.72 3.80
CA GLN A 93 1.93 10.70 4.66
C GLN A 93 3.22 11.28 4.05
N TYR A 94 4.08 10.46 3.43
CA TYR A 94 5.34 10.92 2.85
C TYR A 94 5.18 11.74 1.57
N CYS A 95 4.04 11.63 0.88
CA CYS A 95 3.77 12.53 -0.23
C CYS A 95 3.30 13.92 0.24
N SER A 96 2.87 14.06 1.49
CA SER A 96 2.35 15.30 2.10
C SER A 96 3.42 16.31 2.53
N CYS A 97 4.70 15.95 2.44
CA CYS A 97 5.85 16.81 2.72
C CYS A 97 6.48 17.36 1.43
#